data_AF-A0A256L9W7-F1
#
_entry.id   AF-A0A256L9W7-F1
#
_cell.length_a   1.000
_cell.length_b   1.000
_cell.length_c   1.000
_cell.angle_alpha   90.00
_cell.angle_beta   90.00
_cell.angle_gamma   90.00
#
_symmetry.space_group_name_H-M   'P 1'
#
loop_
_entity.id
_entity.type
_entity.pdbx_description
1 polymer ?
#
loop_
_entity_poly.entity_id
_entity_poly.type
_entity_poly.pdbx_seq_one_letter_code
_entity_poly.pdbx_strand_id
1 'polypeptide(L)'
;MSEILNEDNFDRAIDEISKSWTMQERTFVNNTGMGAFYPVLKTKVDAHKDPTRKPVGYPEHMADTLVKNVNKDGSIEVGFSKKGNKAYIARFINDGWQSSNQYGGPYKYIPGEHYWESTEDETHDAVIKAMAQAAKAVMDKRVGL
;
A
#
# COMPACT_ATOMS: atom_id res chain seq x y z
N MET A 1 11.23 -0.16 26.80
CA MET A 1 10.39 -0.04 25.59
C MET A 1 8.96 0.05 26.08
N SER A 2 8.26 1.13 25.77
CA SER A 2 6.83 1.22 26.10
C SER A 2 6.06 0.37 25.10
N GLU A 3 5.66 -0.81 25.54
CA GLU A 3 4.81 -1.74 24.81
C GLU A 3 3.40 -1.11 24.75
N ILE A 4 2.86 -0.91 23.54
CA ILE A 4 1.47 -0.44 23.37
C ILE A 4 0.58 -1.66 23.63
N LEU A 5 0.21 -1.89 24.89
CA LEU A 5 -0.59 -3.05 25.33
C LEU A 5 -2.07 -3.02 24.87
N ASN A 6 -2.41 -2.31 23.78
CA ASN A 6 -3.80 -2.05 23.38
C ASN A 6 -3.98 -1.52 21.94
N GLU A 7 -3.25 -2.06 20.96
CA GLU A 7 -3.34 -1.61 19.55
C GLU A 7 -4.78 -1.68 18.98
N ASP A 8 -5.51 -2.77 19.21
CA ASP A 8 -6.93 -2.89 18.82
C ASP A 8 -7.87 -1.85 19.45
N ASN A 9 -7.51 -1.35 20.63
CA ASN A 9 -8.26 -0.29 21.32
C ASN A 9 -7.81 1.10 20.85
N PHE A 10 -6.58 1.22 20.37
CA PHE A 10 -6.02 2.45 19.82
C PHE A 10 -6.57 2.73 18.41
N ASP A 11 -6.63 1.72 17.54
CA ASP A 11 -7.21 1.84 16.20
C ASP A 11 -8.69 2.23 16.28
N ARG A 12 -9.45 1.60 17.17
CA ARG A 12 -10.84 1.99 17.44
C ARG A 12 -10.97 3.42 17.96
N ALA A 13 -10.07 3.85 18.84
CA ALA A 13 -10.09 5.22 19.36
C ALA A 13 -9.76 6.24 18.25
N ILE A 14 -8.78 5.96 17.39
CA ILE A 14 -8.49 6.80 16.22
C ILE A 14 -9.69 6.83 15.28
N ASP A 15 -10.31 5.69 15.00
CA ASP A 15 -11.50 5.61 14.14
C ASP A 15 -12.65 6.45 14.68
N GLU A 16 -12.92 6.40 15.99
CA GLU A 16 -13.96 7.21 16.62
C GLU A 16 -13.64 8.70 16.57
N ILE A 17 -12.40 9.09 16.85
CA ILE A 17 -11.94 10.49 16.80
C ILE A 17 -12.01 11.02 15.35
N SER A 18 -11.66 10.17 14.37
CA SER A 18 -11.63 10.53 12.94
C SER A 18 -13.00 10.87 12.36
N LYS A 19 -14.10 10.42 12.98
CA LYS A 19 -15.47 10.75 12.56
C LYS A 19 -15.71 12.27 12.55
N SER A 20 -15.06 13.00 13.46
CA SER A 20 -15.15 14.46 13.56
C SER A 20 -14.13 15.21 12.69
N TRP A 21 -13.24 14.49 12.00
CA TRP A 21 -12.19 15.10 11.21
C TRP A 21 -12.71 15.64 9.88
N THR A 22 -12.16 16.76 9.45
CA THR A 22 -12.32 17.25 8.08
C THR A 22 -11.67 16.29 7.09
N MET A 23 -12.04 16.40 5.82
CA MET A 23 -11.39 15.65 4.73
C MET A 23 -9.88 15.87 4.72
N GLN A 24 -9.42 17.12 4.91
CA GLN A 24 -8.00 17.47 4.87
C GLN A 24 -7.19 16.80 5.99
N GLU A 25 -7.75 16.73 7.20
CA GLU A 25 -7.11 16.06 8.34
C GLU A 25 -7.03 14.55 8.11
N ARG A 26 -8.11 13.93 7.60
CA ARG A 26 -8.10 12.51 7.22
C ARG A 26 -7.06 12.22 6.13
N THR A 27 -7.04 13.04 5.07
CA THR A 27 -6.02 12.93 4.02
C THR A 27 -4.62 13.05 4.60
N PHE A 28 -4.37 14.00 5.51
CA PHE A 28 -3.05 14.19 6.12
C PHE A 28 -2.59 12.96 6.90
N VAL A 29 -3.44 12.42 7.78
CA VAL A 29 -3.11 11.25 8.60
C VAL A 29 -2.89 10.01 7.73
N ASN A 30 -3.84 9.72 6.82
CA ASN A 30 -3.74 8.55 5.94
C ASN A 30 -2.55 8.64 4.99
N ASN A 31 -2.27 9.83 4.44
CA ASN A 31 -1.13 10.05 3.56
C ASN A 31 0.22 9.90 4.31
N THR A 32 0.25 10.24 5.60
CA THR A 32 1.43 10.07 6.46
C THR A 32 1.67 8.59 6.75
N GLY A 33 0.62 7.83 7.10
CA GLY A 33 0.69 6.37 7.23
C GLY A 33 1.17 5.69 5.94
N MET A 34 0.55 6.04 4.81
CA MET A 34 0.97 5.51 3.49
C MET A 34 2.37 5.95 3.07
N GLY A 35 2.96 6.95 3.72
CA GLY A 35 4.38 7.30 3.57
C GLY A 35 5.33 6.22 4.07
N ALA A 36 4.91 5.36 5.01
CA ALA A 36 5.68 4.21 5.47
C ALA A 36 5.49 2.99 4.56
N PHE A 37 4.24 2.72 4.13
CA PHE A 37 3.89 1.58 3.29
C PHE A 37 4.42 1.69 1.85
N TYR A 38 4.15 2.83 1.19
CA TYR A 38 4.35 2.98 -0.25
C TYR A 38 5.79 2.77 -0.72
N PRO A 39 6.83 3.31 -0.05
CA PRO A 39 8.21 3.10 -0.50
C PRO A 39 8.64 1.63 -0.48
N VAL A 40 8.22 0.87 0.55
CA VAL A 40 8.56 -0.55 0.69
C VAL A 40 7.88 -1.36 -0.42
N LEU A 41 6.59 -1.13 -0.66
CA LEU A 41 5.88 -1.77 -1.76
C LEU A 41 6.54 -1.42 -3.10
N LYS A 42 6.91 -0.15 -3.30
CA LYS A 42 7.54 0.33 -4.53
C LYS A 42 8.88 -0.37 -4.77
N THR A 43 9.69 -0.60 -3.74
CA THR A 43 10.95 -1.34 -3.84
C THR A 43 10.73 -2.78 -4.30
N LYS A 44 9.75 -3.50 -3.70
CA LYS A 44 9.43 -4.88 -4.11
C LYS A 44 8.95 -4.93 -5.56
N VAL A 45 8.05 -4.02 -5.93
CA VAL A 45 7.51 -3.93 -7.28
C VAL A 45 8.58 -3.51 -8.31
N ASP A 46 9.51 -2.63 -7.95
CA ASP A 46 10.64 -2.22 -8.80
C ASP A 46 11.67 -3.35 -9.01
N ALA A 47 11.74 -4.35 -8.14
CA ALA A 47 12.66 -5.49 -8.29
C ALA A 47 12.38 -6.30 -9.58
N HIS A 48 11.19 -6.17 -10.15
CA HIS A 48 10.83 -6.79 -11.43
C HIS A 48 11.31 -6.02 -12.66
N LYS A 49 11.84 -4.80 -12.49
CA LYS A 49 12.41 -4.04 -13.61
C LYS A 49 13.70 -4.69 -14.08
N ASP A 50 13.85 -4.76 -15.40
CA ASP A 50 15.14 -5.05 -16.01
C ASP A 50 15.97 -3.75 -16.06
N PRO A 51 17.06 -3.63 -15.27
CA PRO A 51 17.86 -2.42 -15.22
C PRO A 51 18.62 -2.16 -16.53
N THR A 52 18.69 -3.13 -17.43
CA THR A 52 19.38 -3.01 -18.72
C THR A 52 18.48 -2.47 -19.84
N ARG A 53 17.15 -2.47 -19.64
CA ARG A 53 16.19 -1.96 -20.63
C ARG A 53 16.00 -0.46 -20.49
N LYS A 54 16.46 0.28 -21.50
CA LYS A 54 16.27 1.73 -21.58
C LYS A 54 14.85 2.08 -22.06
N PRO A 55 14.25 3.20 -21.63
CA PRO A 55 12.86 3.54 -21.95
C PRO A 55 12.58 3.83 -23.44
N VAL A 56 13.61 4.10 -24.25
CA VAL A 56 13.41 4.53 -25.65
C VAL A 56 12.87 3.37 -26.48
N GLY A 57 11.59 3.46 -26.86
CA GLY A 57 10.90 2.47 -27.69
C GLY A 57 10.32 1.27 -26.94
N TYR A 58 10.42 1.23 -25.61
CA TYR A 58 9.85 0.15 -24.80
C TYR A 58 8.55 0.60 -24.10
N PRO A 59 7.54 -0.27 -24.00
CA PRO A 59 6.33 0.03 -23.24
C PRO A 59 6.67 0.22 -21.76
N GLU A 60 5.91 1.11 -21.10
CA GLU A 60 6.02 1.41 -19.66
C GLU A 60 5.98 0.13 -18.81
N HIS A 61 6.87 0.04 -17.82
CA HIS A 61 6.95 -1.12 -16.94
C HIS A 61 5.78 -1.12 -15.96
N MET A 62 5.32 -2.30 -15.50
CA MET A 62 4.25 -2.39 -14.49
C MET A 62 4.57 -1.57 -13.23
N ALA A 63 5.83 -1.61 -12.79
CA ALA A 63 6.28 -0.85 -11.63
C ALA A 63 6.24 0.69 -11.80
N ASP A 64 6.20 1.18 -13.04
CA ASP A 64 6.01 2.62 -13.32
C ASP A 64 4.54 3.03 -13.22
N THR A 65 3.61 2.07 -13.19
CA THR A 65 2.18 2.34 -13.08
C THR A 65 1.66 2.25 -11.65
N LEU A 66 2.50 1.93 -10.66
CA LEU A 66 2.13 2.04 -9.24
C LEU A 66 1.87 3.51 -8.89
N VAL A 67 0.69 3.80 -8.39
CA VAL A 67 0.22 5.14 -8.05
C VAL A 67 -0.44 5.15 -6.68
N LYS A 68 -0.52 6.36 -6.11
CA LYS A 68 -1.25 6.65 -4.89
C LYS A 68 -2.34 7.67 -5.21
N ASN A 69 -3.60 7.33 -4.93
CA ASN A 69 -4.76 8.17 -5.18
C ASN A 69 -5.35 8.64 -3.84
N VAL A 70 -5.74 9.91 -3.79
CA VAL A 70 -6.49 10.48 -2.67
C VAL A 70 -7.97 10.49 -3.05
N ASN A 71 -8.79 9.82 -2.25
CA ASN A 71 -10.23 9.77 -2.46
C ASN A 71 -10.93 10.99 -1.83
N LYS A 72 -12.20 11.19 -2.23
CA LYS A 72 -13.02 12.32 -1.78
C LYS A 72 -13.34 12.31 -0.28
N ASP A 73 -13.24 11.17 0.36
CA ASP A 73 -13.44 10.98 1.81
C ASP A 73 -12.13 11.13 2.62
N GLY A 74 -11.00 11.37 1.93
CA GLY A 74 -9.67 11.45 2.54
C GLY A 74 -8.98 10.10 2.73
N SER A 75 -9.58 8.99 2.29
CA SER A 75 -8.87 7.70 2.19
C SER A 75 -7.80 7.74 1.10
N ILE A 76 -6.80 6.88 1.22
CA ILE A 76 -5.69 6.79 0.30
C ILE A 76 -5.68 5.38 -0.30
N GLU A 77 -5.76 5.29 -1.62
CA GLU A 77 -5.63 4.05 -2.35
C GLU A 77 -4.24 3.95 -2.96
N VAL A 78 -3.57 2.83 -2.74
CA VAL A 78 -2.35 2.47 -3.47
C VAL A 78 -2.74 1.38 -4.47
N GLY A 79 -2.24 1.47 -5.70
CA GLY A 79 -2.54 0.46 -6.71
C GLY A 79 -1.92 0.78 -8.06
N PHE A 80 -2.25 -0.03 -9.06
CA PHE A 80 -1.74 0.16 -10.41
C PHE A 80 -2.72 0.97 -11.25
N SER A 81 -2.22 2.00 -11.92
CA SER A 81 -3.05 2.82 -12.80
C SER A 81 -3.57 1.99 -13.98
N LYS A 82 -4.72 2.42 -14.53
CA LYS A 82 -5.30 1.81 -15.75
C LYS A 82 -4.40 1.97 -16.97
N LYS A 83 -3.40 2.86 -16.91
CA LYS A 83 -2.48 3.13 -18.00
C LYS A 83 -1.70 1.84 -18.35
N GLY A 84 -1.69 1.50 -19.64
CA GLY A 84 -1.02 0.29 -20.14
C GLY A 84 -1.67 -1.04 -19.78
N ASN A 85 -2.81 -1.03 -19.05
CA ASN A 85 -3.53 -2.22 -18.58
C ASN A 85 -2.64 -3.24 -17.86
N LYS A 86 -1.65 -2.82 -17.06
CA LYS A 86 -0.63 -3.73 -16.49
C LYS A 86 -0.98 -4.30 -15.11
N ALA A 87 -2.09 -3.90 -14.49
CA ALA A 87 -2.49 -4.37 -13.16
C ALA A 87 -2.66 -5.90 -13.06
N TYR A 88 -3.03 -6.58 -14.16
CA TYR A 88 -3.13 -8.04 -14.17
C TYR A 88 -1.77 -8.72 -13.99
N ILE A 89 -0.67 -8.10 -14.47
CA ILE A 89 0.69 -8.64 -14.33
C ILE A 89 1.10 -8.59 -12.86
N ALA A 90 0.81 -7.47 -12.19
CA ALA A 90 1.02 -7.31 -10.76
C ALA A 90 0.31 -8.42 -9.96
N ARG A 91 -0.99 -8.61 -10.20
CA ARG A 91 -1.75 -9.72 -9.56
C ARG A 91 -1.18 -11.10 -9.87
N PHE A 92 -0.75 -11.34 -11.10
CA PHE A 92 -0.17 -12.62 -11.48
C PHE A 92 1.12 -12.93 -10.71
N ILE A 93 1.96 -11.91 -10.48
CA ILE A 93 3.18 -12.03 -9.67
C ILE A 93 2.83 -12.17 -8.18
N ASN A 94 1.87 -11.38 -7.69
CA ASN A 94 1.49 -11.37 -6.27
C ASN A 94 0.79 -12.65 -5.82
N ASP A 95 -0.24 -13.07 -6.55
CA ASP A 95 -1.20 -14.11 -6.14
C ASP A 95 -0.74 -15.52 -6.60
N GLY A 96 0.18 -15.57 -7.56
CA GLY A 96 0.60 -16.79 -8.22
C GLY A 96 -0.42 -17.30 -9.23
N TRP A 97 -0.18 -18.49 -9.76
CA TRP A 97 -1.04 -19.05 -10.81
C TRP A 97 -0.96 -20.58 -10.89
N GLN A 98 -2.04 -21.18 -11.37
CA GLN A 98 -2.08 -22.61 -11.69
C GLN A 98 -1.65 -22.83 -13.14
N SER A 99 -0.57 -23.58 -13.36
CA SER A 99 -0.18 -23.97 -14.70
C SER A 99 -1.07 -25.08 -15.26
N SER A 100 -1.49 -24.91 -16.50
CA SER A 100 -2.23 -25.93 -17.28
C SER A 100 -1.30 -26.49 -18.33
N ASN A 101 -1.29 -27.82 -18.51
CA ASN A 101 -0.62 -28.42 -19.65
C ASN A 101 -1.53 -28.39 -20.90
N GLN A 102 -0.98 -28.79 -22.05
CA GLN A 102 -1.71 -28.88 -23.33
C GLN A 102 -2.92 -29.83 -23.32
N TYR A 103 -3.06 -30.65 -22.27
CA TYR A 103 -4.16 -31.60 -22.08
C TYR A 103 -5.23 -31.10 -21.09
N GLY A 104 -5.14 -29.83 -20.65
CA GLY A 104 -6.18 -29.20 -19.82
C GLY A 104 -6.16 -29.58 -18.34
N GLY A 105 -5.16 -30.35 -17.88
CA GLY A 105 -5.01 -30.71 -16.47
C GLY A 105 -4.14 -29.70 -15.70
N PRO A 106 -4.44 -29.42 -14.42
CA PRO A 106 -3.56 -28.63 -13.56
C PRO A 106 -2.23 -29.39 -13.38
N TYR A 107 -1.12 -28.76 -13.77
CA TYR A 107 0.20 -29.37 -13.73
C TYR A 107 0.92 -29.07 -12.43
N LYS A 108 1.17 -27.78 -12.15
CA LYS A 108 1.85 -27.33 -10.94
C LYS A 108 1.37 -25.93 -10.56
N TYR A 109 1.05 -25.74 -9.28
CA TYR A 109 0.83 -24.41 -8.72
C TYR A 109 2.15 -23.67 -8.62
N ILE A 110 2.20 -22.44 -9.14
CA ILE A 110 3.32 -21.52 -8.94
C ILE A 110 2.87 -20.52 -7.87
N PRO A 111 3.47 -20.54 -6.66
CA PRO A 111 3.12 -19.61 -5.61
C PRO A 111 3.47 -18.19 -6.04
N GLY A 112 2.65 -17.24 -5.61
CA GLY A 112 2.92 -15.83 -5.77
C GLY A 112 3.99 -15.35 -4.80
N GLU A 113 4.48 -14.14 -5.02
CA GLU A 113 5.45 -13.53 -4.13
C GLU A 113 4.80 -12.91 -2.87
N HIS A 114 3.49 -12.69 -2.89
CA HIS A 114 2.75 -12.04 -1.80
C HIS A 114 3.44 -10.75 -1.34
N TYR A 115 3.95 -9.97 -2.31
CA TYR A 115 4.69 -8.74 -2.03
C TYR A 115 3.80 -7.70 -1.37
N TRP A 116 2.47 -7.78 -1.56
CA TRP A 116 1.52 -6.88 -0.92
C TRP A 116 1.37 -7.21 0.56
N GLU A 117 0.98 -8.43 0.87
CA GLU A 117 0.77 -8.94 2.24
C GLU A 117 2.06 -8.84 3.04
N SER A 118 3.21 -9.22 2.46
CA SER A 118 4.50 -9.05 3.13
C SER A 118 4.88 -7.60 3.36
N THR A 119 4.36 -6.64 2.57
CA THR A 119 4.58 -5.21 2.86
C THR A 119 3.67 -4.72 3.97
N GLU A 120 2.42 -5.20 4.02
CA GLU A 120 1.52 -4.91 5.13
C GLU A 120 2.13 -5.39 6.44
N ASP A 121 2.62 -6.63 6.49
CA ASP A 121 3.29 -7.20 7.65
C ASP A 121 4.57 -6.42 8.03
N GLU A 122 5.43 -6.13 7.04
CA GLU A 122 6.71 -5.44 7.27
C GLU A 122 6.55 -4.00 7.75
N THR A 123 5.48 -3.33 7.32
CA THR A 123 5.28 -1.90 7.59
C THR A 123 4.22 -1.62 8.64
N HIS A 124 3.55 -2.63 9.19
CA HIS A 124 2.44 -2.52 10.14
C HIS A 124 2.70 -1.49 11.24
N ASP A 125 3.73 -1.73 12.07
CA ASP A 125 4.08 -0.85 13.20
C ASP A 125 4.46 0.56 12.74
N ALA A 126 5.16 0.67 11.59
CA ALA A 126 5.62 1.95 11.06
C ALA A 126 4.43 2.80 10.56
N VAL A 127 3.45 2.17 9.91
CA VAL A 127 2.21 2.81 9.47
C VAL A 127 1.40 3.28 10.68
N ILE A 128 1.15 2.40 11.66
CA ILE A 128 0.39 2.74 12.88
C ILE A 128 1.05 3.90 13.61
N LYS A 129 2.37 3.82 13.83
CA LYS A 129 3.12 4.87 14.51
C LYS A 129 3.05 6.21 13.76
N ALA A 130 3.19 6.19 12.44
CA ALA A 130 3.12 7.40 11.62
C ALA A 130 1.71 8.02 11.66
N MET A 131 0.67 7.19 11.58
CA MET A 131 -0.73 7.63 11.70
C MET A 131 -1.02 8.19 13.09
N ALA A 132 -0.56 7.53 14.16
CA ALA A 132 -0.71 7.98 15.55
C ALA A 132 -0.09 9.37 15.77
N GLN A 133 1.13 9.59 15.27
CA GLN A 133 1.82 10.88 15.38
C GLN A 133 1.09 11.97 14.60
N ALA A 134 0.63 11.67 13.38
CA ALA A 134 -0.14 12.62 12.57
C ALA A 134 -1.50 12.95 13.22
N ALA A 135 -2.20 11.94 13.75
CA ALA A 135 -3.45 12.09 14.48
C ALA A 135 -3.28 12.99 15.71
N LYS A 136 -2.21 12.79 16.47
CA LYS A 136 -1.87 13.66 17.60
C LYS A 136 -1.69 15.11 17.15
N ALA A 137 -0.94 15.35 16.08
CA ALA A 137 -0.72 16.71 15.56
C ALA A 137 -2.02 17.40 15.13
N VAL A 138 -2.97 16.65 14.53
CA VAL A 138 -4.31 17.15 14.22
C VAL A 138 -5.06 17.54 15.50
N MET A 139 -5.02 16.69 16.51
CA MET A 139 -5.71 16.92 17.78
C MET A 139 -5.13 18.12 18.54
N ASP A 140 -3.81 18.21 18.67
CA ASP A 140 -3.12 19.32 19.33
C ASP A 140 -3.56 20.67 18.69
N LYS A 141 -3.54 20.74 17.36
CA LYS A 141 -3.98 21.93 16.61
C LYS A 141 -5.44 22.31 16.88
N ARG A 142 -6.32 21.32 17.05
CA ARG A 142 -7.75 21.56 17.35
C ARG A 142 -7.97 22.09 18.77
N VAL A 143 -7.15 21.66 19.72
CA VAL A 143 -7.26 22.11 21.13
C VAL A 143 -6.40 23.35 21.43
N GLY A 144 -5.69 23.88 20.43
CA GLY A 144 -4.88 25.09 20.54
C GLY A 144 -3.51 24.87 21.20
N LEU A 145 -2.97 23.64 21.12
CA LEU A 145 -1.64 23.25 21.58
C LEU A 145 -0.62 23.17 20.43
#